data_AF-A0A544ZA73-F1
#
_entry.id   AF-A0A544ZA73-F1
#
_cell.length_a   1.000
_cell.length_b   1.000
_cell.length_c   1.000
_cell.angle_alpha   90.00
_cell.angle_beta   90.00
_cell.angle_gamma   90.00
#
_symmetry.space_group_name_H-M   'P 1'
#
loop_
_entity.id
_entity.type
_entity.pdbx_description
1 polymer ?
#
loop_
_entity_poly.entity_id
_entity_poly.type
_entity_poly.pdbx_seq_one_letter_code
_entity_poly.pdbx_strand_id
1 'polypeptide(L)'
;MPVVTLYRRLQGRLPSWEPAPRAALIRADAGPLQAQRETLDVVCALLTEANVPYFCVRPLPNRPPVIAVPEDDRTRTFAALAAGSHPLFAARQPYGRQGARARQADAGRMRPVRRAAALLGDAKVVRLAMYFASPSRTLMLGPENGCDLEFWAREGDELVAPRPNPACDRVPADGPAVDGGEELFTPLACAARRARAYRTRPEFARRLLDDIDFPIDAVYTWVDGDDPAWRARRDQAERDEALRTGAPLSEMATTEARFTSRDELRYSLRSLLMYAPWINRIWIVTDGQTPSWLDTSHPMVAVVDHKEIFTDPSVLPVFNSHAIETQLHHIDGLSEHFLYFNDDFFLGRPLPPRTFFEGNGITRFFPSTVHVPFGVPETEESPVHAAGMNNRRILENLTGRTITQKLKHVPYALRRSLMYELEGRFAAEFAATARSRFRTSRDISVVSSLAHYYGYLSGRAVPGTVDYTYVDLSLPKTPAKLRRMLARRRHDVFCLNDTAPTTDDQDALLARFLDAYFPTPAPFER
;
A
#
# COMPACT_ATOMS: atom_id res chain seq x y z
N MET A 1 -10.38 26.60 17.10
CA MET A 1 -10.64 27.24 15.78
C MET A 1 -11.46 26.28 14.93
N PRO A 2 -12.59 26.69 14.31
CA PRO A 2 -13.43 25.77 13.52
C PRO A 2 -12.68 25.20 12.31
N VAL A 3 -12.87 23.91 12.02
CA VAL A 3 -12.20 23.12 10.96
C VAL A 3 -12.30 23.78 9.57
N VAL A 4 -13.42 24.44 9.28
CA VAL A 4 -13.64 25.18 8.02
C VAL A 4 -12.67 26.36 7.86
N THR A 5 -12.28 27.00 8.95
CA THR A 5 -11.40 28.18 8.95
C THR A 5 -9.92 27.79 8.79
N LEU A 6 -9.53 26.63 9.33
CA LEU A 6 -8.21 26.05 9.10
C LEU A 6 -8.05 25.63 7.63
N TYR A 7 -9.08 24.98 7.06
CA TYR A 7 -9.10 24.55 5.66
C TYR A 7 -9.08 25.71 4.66
N ARG A 8 -9.81 26.81 4.93
CA ARG A 8 -9.75 28.03 4.08
C ARG A 8 -8.41 28.75 4.17
N ARG A 9 -7.74 28.77 5.33
CA ARG A 9 -6.37 29.30 5.44
C ARG A 9 -5.33 28.41 4.73
N LEU A 10 -5.60 27.10 4.61
CA LEU A 10 -4.75 26.13 3.91
C LEU A 10 -4.75 26.29 2.37
N GLN A 11 -5.81 26.84 1.77
CA GLN A 11 -5.85 27.10 0.32
C GLN A 11 -5.01 28.31 -0.14
N GLY A 12 -4.74 29.29 0.74
CA GLY A 12 -4.13 30.56 0.35
C GLY A 12 -2.61 30.56 0.13
N ARG A 13 -1.90 29.44 0.37
CA ARG A 13 -0.41 29.39 0.33
C ARG A 13 0.19 28.16 -0.38
N LEU A 14 -0.62 27.36 -1.06
CA LEU A 14 -0.15 26.29 -1.95
C LEU A 14 -0.38 26.74 -3.41
N PRO A 15 0.46 26.32 -4.37
CA PRO A 15 0.27 26.66 -5.79
C PRO A 15 -1.18 26.36 -6.15
N SER A 16 -1.83 27.31 -6.81
CA SER A 16 -3.26 27.31 -7.12
C SER A 16 -3.69 25.93 -7.62
N TRP A 17 -4.32 25.14 -6.76
CA TRP A 17 -5.15 24.05 -7.21
C TRP A 17 -6.21 24.69 -8.10
N GLU A 18 -6.37 24.20 -9.33
CA GLU A 18 -7.53 24.56 -10.15
C GLU A 18 -8.78 24.49 -9.25
N PRO A 19 -9.66 25.49 -9.31
CA PRO A 19 -10.80 25.56 -8.40
C PRO A 19 -11.54 24.22 -8.45
N ALA A 20 -11.69 23.59 -7.28
CA ALA A 20 -12.39 22.32 -7.14
C ALA A 20 -13.66 22.37 -8.01
N PRO A 21 -13.88 21.40 -8.92
CA PRO A 21 -15.03 21.45 -9.80
C PRO A 21 -16.29 21.51 -8.92
N ARG A 22 -17.25 22.36 -9.30
CA ARG A 22 -18.50 22.58 -8.56
C ARG A 22 -19.36 21.31 -8.35
N ALA A 23 -18.93 20.15 -8.83
CA ALA A 23 -19.70 18.91 -8.91
C ALA A 23 -18.86 17.66 -8.55
N ALA A 24 -18.18 17.65 -7.39
CA ALA A 24 -17.63 16.41 -6.86
C ALA A 24 -18.72 15.59 -6.16
N LEU A 25 -18.75 14.28 -6.42
CA LEU A 25 -19.67 13.34 -5.79
C LEU A 25 -19.15 12.94 -4.41
N ILE A 26 -20.01 13.01 -3.40
CA ILE A 26 -19.66 12.57 -2.04
C ILE A 26 -19.80 11.05 -1.94
N ARG A 27 -18.75 10.37 -1.48
CA ARG A 27 -18.71 8.91 -1.31
C ARG A 27 -18.20 8.54 0.06
N ALA A 28 -18.94 7.68 0.76
CA ALA A 28 -18.56 7.19 2.09
C ALA A 28 -17.32 6.29 2.00
N ASP A 29 -17.21 5.51 0.94
CA ASP A 29 -16.12 4.59 0.57
C ASP A 29 -15.08 5.26 -0.34
N ALA A 30 -14.94 6.59 -0.30
CA ALA A 30 -14.07 7.33 -1.21
C ALA A 30 -12.63 6.77 -1.20
N GLY A 31 -12.18 6.29 -2.35
CA GLY A 31 -10.85 5.73 -2.51
C GLY A 31 -10.43 5.62 -3.98
N PRO A 32 -9.13 5.56 -4.28
CA PRO A 32 -8.61 5.44 -5.63
C PRO A 32 -9.24 4.31 -6.47
N LEU A 33 -9.38 3.11 -5.89
CA LEU A 33 -10.03 1.98 -6.58
C LEU A 33 -11.53 2.24 -6.84
N GLN A 34 -12.23 2.83 -5.87
CA GLN A 34 -13.65 3.21 -6.01
C GLN A 34 -13.84 4.23 -7.15
N ALA A 35 -13.02 5.28 -7.19
CA ALA A 35 -13.10 6.31 -8.22
C ALA A 35 -12.79 5.75 -9.63
N GLN A 36 -11.79 4.87 -9.74
CA GLN A 36 -11.44 4.19 -10.99
C GLN A 36 -12.58 3.29 -11.49
N ARG A 37 -13.15 2.48 -10.59
CA ARG A 37 -14.28 1.58 -10.89
C ARG A 37 -15.48 2.35 -11.42
N GLU A 38 -15.95 3.35 -10.68
CA GLU A 38 -17.15 4.06 -11.09
C GLU A 38 -16.98 4.86 -12.36
N THR A 39 -15.81 5.49 -12.55
CA THR A 39 -15.53 6.18 -13.81
C THR A 39 -15.54 5.17 -14.97
N LEU A 40 -14.87 4.02 -14.81
CA LEU A 40 -14.79 2.99 -15.84
C LEU A 40 -16.16 2.37 -16.14
N ASP A 41 -16.93 2.00 -15.12
CA ASP A 41 -18.28 1.44 -15.22
C ASP A 41 -19.22 2.39 -15.98
N VAL A 42 -19.24 3.67 -15.59
CA VAL A 42 -20.08 4.70 -16.23
C VAL A 42 -19.71 4.86 -17.70
N VAL A 43 -18.42 4.91 -18.03
CA VAL A 43 -17.99 5.06 -19.42
C VAL A 43 -18.37 3.81 -20.23
N CYS A 44 -18.10 2.60 -19.72
CA CYS A 44 -18.49 1.36 -20.41
C CYS A 44 -20.00 1.25 -20.64
N ALA A 45 -20.81 1.63 -19.64
CA ALA A 45 -22.27 1.62 -19.75
C ALA A 45 -22.75 2.58 -20.84
N LEU A 46 -22.26 3.82 -20.87
CA LEU A 46 -22.63 4.83 -21.87
C LEU A 46 -22.26 4.40 -23.30
N LEU A 47 -21.10 3.75 -23.48
CA LEU A 47 -20.70 3.23 -24.80
C LEU A 47 -21.58 2.05 -25.22
N THR A 48 -21.92 1.17 -24.29
CA THR A 48 -22.83 0.03 -24.53
C THR A 48 -24.22 0.51 -24.95
N GLU A 49 -24.82 1.44 -24.18
CA GLU A 49 -26.14 2.00 -24.47
C GLU A 49 -26.21 2.70 -25.84
N ALA A 50 -25.12 3.36 -26.24
CA ALA A 50 -25.00 4.03 -27.53
C ALA A 50 -24.58 3.11 -28.69
N ASN A 51 -24.44 1.79 -28.44
CA ASN A 51 -23.94 0.79 -29.39
C ASN A 51 -22.59 1.16 -30.02
N VAL A 52 -21.72 1.83 -29.27
CA VAL A 52 -20.36 2.15 -29.71
C VAL A 52 -19.47 0.92 -29.46
N PRO A 53 -18.78 0.38 -30.47
CA PRO A 53 -17.85 -0.73 -30.26
C PRO A 53 -16.68 -0.28 -29.39
N TYR A 54 -16.38 -1.04 -28.34
CA TYR A 54 -15.25 -0.77 -27.46
C TYR A 54 -14.70 -2.05 -26.85
N PHE A 55 -13.50 -1.96 -26.30
CA PHE A 55 -12.88 -3.01 -25.49
C PHE A 55 -11.92 -2.40 -24.47
N CYS A 56 -11.87 -2.95 -23.26
CA CYS A 56 -10.87 -2.57 -22.26
C CYS A 56 -9.51 -3.14 -22.65
N VAL A 57 -8.44 -2.37 -22.43
CA VAL A 57 -7.06 -2.79 -22.70
C VAL A 57 -6.21 -2.68 -21.44
N ARG A 58 -5.16 -3.50 -21.35
CA ARG A 58 -4.27 -3.52 -20.19
C ARG A 58 -3.54 -2.18 -20.07
N PRO A 59 -3.58 -1.51 -18.90
CA PRO A 59 -2.93 -0.22 -18.74
C PRO A 59 -1.40 -0.38 -18.68
N LEU A 60 -0.67 0.63 -19.14
CA LEU A 60 0.75 0.74 -18.82
C LEU A 60 0.95 0.89 -17.30
N PRO A 61 2.11 0.48 -16.75
CA PRO A 61 2.44 0.69 -15.36
C PRO A 61 2.22 2.15 -14.92
N ASN A 62 1.56 2.34 -13.78
CA ASN A 62 1.20 3.63 -13.17
C ASN A 62 0.24 4.50 -13.99
N ARG A 63 -0.48 3.91 -14.96
CA ARG A 63 -1.60 4.56 -15.67
C ARG A 63 -2.94 4.03 -15.13
N PRO A 64 -4.02 4.81 -15.25
CA PRO A 64 -5.35 4.31 -14.92
C PRO A 64 -5.82 3.25 -15.92
N PRO A 65 -6.98 2.62 -15.67
CA PRO A 65 -7.65 1.76 -16.64
C PRO A 65 -7.84 2.43 -18.00
N VAL A 66 -7.89 1.62 -19.06
CA VAL A 66 -7.93 2.10 -20.44
C VAL A 66 -9.05 1.42 -21.22
N ILE A 67 -9.83 2.21 -21.96
CA ILE A 67 -10.83 1.75 -22.92
C ILE A 67 -10.35 2.13 -24.32
N ALA A 68 -10.37 1.18 -25.24
CA ALA A 68 -10.11 1.38 -26.66
C ALA A 68 -11.42 1.43 -27.45
N VAL A 69 -11.48 2.35 -28.41
CA VAL A 69 -12.58 2.52 -29.35
C VAL A 69 -12.01 2.70 -30.76
N PRO A 70 -12.61 2.10 -31.82
CA PRO A 70 -12.23 2.40 -33.19
C PRO A 70 -12.31 3.91 -33.48
N GLU A 71 -11.31 4.46 -34.16
CA GLU A 71 -11.24 5.91 -34.42
C GLU A 71 -12.44 6.42 -35.24
N ASP A 72 -13.02 5.58 -36.10
CA ASP A 72 -14.21 5.91 -36.89
C ASP A 72 -15.46 6.18 -36.03
N ASP A 73 -15.53 5.59 -34.83
CA ASP A 73 -16.62 5.78 -33.87
C ASP A 73 -16.43 6.98 -32.93
N ARG A 74 -15.39 7.79 -33.15
CA ARG A 74 -15.05 8.93 -32.29
C ARG A 74 -16.20 9.90 -32.06
N THR A 75 -16.90 10.29 -33.13
CA THR A 75 -18.01 11.25 -33.03
C THR A 75 -19.16 10.68 -32.21
N ARG A 76 -19.50 9.40 -32.44
CA ARG A 76 -20.53 8.68 -31.68
C ARG A 76 -20.14 8.53 -30.21
N THR A 77 -18.86 8.25 -29.95
CA THR A 77 -18.29 8.15 -28.60
C THR A 77 -18.49 9.43 -27.80
N PHE A 78 -18.06 10.57 -28.33
CA PHE A 78 -18.24 11.85 -27.62
C PHE A 78 -19.71 12.23 -27.47
N ALA A 79 -20.56 11.91 -28.45
CA ALA A 79 -22.00 12.12 -28.33
C ALA A 79 -22.61 11.30 -27.18
N ALA A 80 -22.26 10.01 -27.07
CA ALA A 80 -22.69 9.13 -25.99
C ALA A 80 -22.26 9.64 -24.61
N LEU A 81 -20.97 9.97 -24.46
CA LEU A 81 -20.42 10.50 -23.21
C LEU A 81 -21.00 11.87 -22.84
N ALA A 82 -21.34 12.70 -23.82
CA ALA A 82 -21.97 14.00 -23.60
C ALA A 82 -23.46 13.88 -23.23
N ALA A 83 -24.18 12.90 -23.78
CA ALA A 83 -25.59 12.68 -23.50
C ALA A 83 -25.85 12.15 -22.08
N GLY A 84 -24.86 11.47 -21.49
CA GLY A 84 -24.93 10.98 -20.11
C GLY A 84 -25.28 12.05 -19.07
N SER A 85 -25.96 11.63 -18.00
CA SER A 85 -26.32 12.49 -16.85
C SER A 85 -25.19 12.63 -15.82
N HIS A 86 -24.17 11.76 -15.88
CA HIS A 86 -23.04 11.77 -14.97
C HIS A 86 -22.14 13.00 -15.18
N PRO A 87 -21.52 13.56 -14.11
CA PRO A 87 -20.62 14.71 -14.20
C PRO A 87 -19.24 14.30 -14.72
N LEU A 88 -19.16 13.85 -15.97
CA LEU A 88 -17.95 13.38 -16.60
C LEU A 88 -17.14 14.55 -17.19
N PHE A 89 -15.84 14.56 -16.92
CA PHE A 89 -14.88 15.52 -17.44
C PHE A 89 -13.88 14.82 -18.36
N ALA A 90 -13.37 15.56 -19.34
CA ALA A 90 -12.37 15.10 -20.29
C ALA A 90 -11.20 16.07 -20.42
N ALA A 91 -10.00 15.54 -20.66
CA ALA A 91 -8.83 16.30 -21.08
C ALA A 91 -7.97 15.51 -22.08
N ARG A 92 -7.32 16.22 -23.00
CA ARG A 92 -6.31 15.64 -23.89
C ARG A 92 -5.14 15.12 -23.07
N GLN A 93 -4.70 13.89 -23.34
CA GLN A 93 -3.45 13.36 -22.81
C GLN A 93 -2.31 13.53 -23.83
N PRO A 94 -1.09 13.87 -23.38
CA PRO A 94 0.08 13.91 -24.25
C PRO A 94 0.34 12.55 -24.92
N TYR A 95 0.76 12.58 -26.18
CA TYR A 95 1.00 11.40 -27.00
C TYR A 95 2.30 11.53 -27.81
N GLY A 96 3.13 10.47 -27.83
CA GLY A 96 4.39 10.39 -28.57
C GLY A 96 5.49 11.39 -28.16
N ARG A 97 6.60 11.44 -28.92
CA ARG A 97 7.70 12.43 -28.72
C ARG A 97 7.24 13.88 -28.92
N GLN A 98 6.17 14.11 -29.68
CA GLN A 98 5.57 15.44 -29.88
C GLN A 98 4.81 15.95 -28.63
N GLY A 99 4.35 15.06 -27.74
CA GLY A 99 3.80 15.43 -26.43
C GLY A 99 4.81 16.14 -25.51
N ALA A 100 6.12 15.99 -25.76
CA ALA A 100 7.17 16.72 -25.06
C ALA A 100 7.37 18.16 -25.58
N ARG A 101 6.83 18.50 -26.76
CA ARG A 101 6.97 19.83 -27.40
C ARG A 101 5.64 20.56 -27.63
N ALA A 102 4.50 19.86 -27.60
CA ALA A 102 3.18 20.49 -27.71
C ALA A 102 2.99 21.47 -26.53
N ARG A 103 2.85 22.75 -26.84
CA ARG A 103 2.64 23.86 -25.89
C ARG A 103 1.41 23.60 -25.01
N GLN A 104 1.63 22.97 -23.87
CA GLN A 104 1.26 23.28 -22.47
C GLN A 104 0.00 24.12 -22.10
N ALA A 105 -0.86 24.58 -23.01
CA ALA A 105 -2.02 25.39 -22.64
C ALA A 105 -3.28 24.56 -22.31
N ASP A 106 -3.48 23.40 -22.97
CA ASP A 106 -4.71 22.60 -22.83
C ASP A 106 -4.50 21.12 -22.47
N ALA A 107 -3.27 20.60 -22.49
CA ALA A 107 -3.00 19.23 -22.06
C ALA A 107 -3.25 19.09 -20.55
N GLY A 108 -4.07 18.11 -20.16
CA GLY A 108 -4.44 17.87 -18.76
C GLY A 108 -5.49 18.82 -18.17
N ARG A 109 -5.94 19.84 -18.90
CA ARG A 109 -6.99 20.75 -18.42
C ARG A 109 -8.37 20.09 -18.54
N MET A 110 -8.95 19.72 -17.41
CA MET A 110 -10.23 19.01 -17.37
C MET A 110 -11.41 19.95 -17.69
N ARG A 111 -12.29 19.51 -18.59
CA ARG A 111 -13.51 20.24 -18.98
C ARG A 111 -14.69 19.28 -18.99
N PRO A 112 -15.93 19.72 -18.66
CA PRO A 112 -17.10 18.87 -18.83
C PRO A 112 -17.16 18.31 -20.26
N VAL A 113 -17.41 17.00 -20.41
CA VAL A 113 -17.32 16.31 -21.72
C VAL A 113 -18.12 17.03 -22.82
N ARG A 114 -19.33 17.52 -22.49
CA ARG A 114 -20.20 18.29 -23.40
C ARG A 114 -19.53 19.51 -24.04
N ARG A 115 -18.56 20.13 -23.33
CA ARG A 115 -17.79 21.29 -23.81
C ARG A 115 -16.42 20.90 -24.36
N ALA A 116 -15.94 19.71 -24.02
CA ALA A 116 -14.62 19.22 -24.42
C ALA A 116 -14.64 18.56 -25.81
N ALA A 117 -15.75 17.95 -26.22
CA ALA A 117 -15.86 17.16 -27.46
C ALA A 117 -15.29 17.88 -28.70
N ALA A 118 -15.65 19.15 -28.92
CA ALA A 118 -15.17 19.94 -30.05
C ALA A 118 -13.65 20.22 -30.03
N LEU A 119 -13.03 20.22 -28.85
CA LEU A 119 -11.59 20.50 -28.65
C LEU A 119 -10.72 19.22 -28.66
N LEU A 120 -11.36 18.05 -28.60
CA LEU A 120 -10.71 16.74 -28.50
C LEU A 120 -10.90 15.90 -29.77
N GLY A 121 -11.40 16.49 -30.85
CA GLY A 121 -11.70 15.80 -32.11
C GLY A 121 -10.50 15.12 -32.78
N ASP A 122 -9.28 15.58 -32.53
CA ASP A 122 -8.03 14.99 -33.04
C ASP A 122 -7.21 14.28 -31.94
N ALA A 123 -7.70 14.24 -30.69
CA ALA A 123 -6.95 13.66 -29.59
C ALA A 123 -6.90 12.12 -29.71
N LYS A 124 -5.70 11.54 -29.81
CA LYS A 124 -5.54 10.08 -29.83
C LYS A 124 -5.81 9.41 -28.48
N VAL A 125 -5.57 10.13 -27.38
CA VAL A 125 -5.83 9.67 -26.01
C VAL A 125 -6.51 10.78 -25.21
N VAL A 126 -7.60 10.43 -24.52
CA VAL A 126 -8.40 11.34 -23.70
C VAL A 126 -8.53 10.78 -22.29
N ARG A 127 -8.17 11.58 -21.27
CA ARG A 127 -8.45 11.26 -19.88
C ARG A 127 -9.88 11.59 -19.58
N LEU A 128 -10.66 10.62 -19.14
CA LEU A 128 -11.99 10.77 -18.59
C LEU A 128 -11.93 10.66 -17.07
N ALA A 129 -12.66 11.52 -16.36
CA ALA A 129 -12.73 11.43 -14.91
C ALA A 129 -14.02 12.01 -14.36
N MET A 130 -14.50 11.39 -13.29
CA MET A 130 -15.42 12.00 -12.35
C MET A 130 -14.63 12.43 -11.11
N TYR A 131 -15.13 13.45 -10.41
CA TYR A 131 -14.51 13.92 -9.17
C TYR A 131 -15.27 13.36 -7.99
N PHE A 132 -14.54 12.82 -7.02
CA PHE A 132 -15.12 12.27 -5.79
C PHE A 132 -14.50 12.96 -4.57
N ALA A 133 -15.27 13.03 -3.49
CA ALA A 133 -14.79 13.52 -2.21
C ALA A 133 -15.25 12.60 -1.08
N SER A 134 -14.41 12.48 -0.04
CA SER A 134 -14.86 11.89 1.23
C SER A 134 -15.96 12.75 1.86
N PRO A 135 -16.78 12.22 2.80
CA PRO A 135 -17.81 13.00 3.48
C PRO A 135 -17.21 14.20 4.24
N SER A 136 -16.02 14.01 4.82
CA SER A 136 -15.24 15.05 5.49
C SER A 136 -14.64 16.10 4.54
N ARG A 137 -14.61 15.83 3.22
CA ARG A 137 -14.01 16.66 2.17
C ARG A 137 -12.50 16.91 2.34
N THR A 138 -11.81 16.07 3.11
CA THR A 138 -10.35 16.11 3.29
C THR A 138 -9.60 15.28 2.24
N LEU A 139 -10.31 14.38 1.56
CA LEU A 139 -9.85 13.65 0.39
C LEU A 139 -10.67 14.08 -0.83
N MET A 140 -9.97 14.41 -1.90
CA MET A 140 -10.51 14.68 -3.22
C MET A 140 -9.81 13.76 -4.21
N LEU A 141 -10.59 13.07 -5.04
CA LEU A 141 -10.09 12.18 -6.09
C LEU A 141 -10.52 12.76 -7.43
N GLY A 142 -9.59 12.81 -8.39
CA GLY A 142 -9.82 13.42 -9.68
C GLY A 142 -9.19 12.65 -10.84
N PRO A 143 -8.64 13.34 -11.85
CA PRO A 143 -8.17 12.75 -13.11
C PRO A 143 -7.10 11.67 -12.99
N GLU A 144 -6.30 11.70 -11.93
CA GLU A 144 -5.32 10.67 -11.62
C GLU A 144 -5.97 9.30 -11.30
N ASN A 145 -7.24 9.30 -10.89
CA ASN A 145 -8.05 8.11 -10.59
C ASN A 145 -9.19 7.89 -11.62
N GLY A 146 -9.13 8.53 -12.79
CA GLY A 146 -10.10 8.34 -13.87
C GLY A 146 -9.80 7.12 -14.74
N CYS A 147 -10.13 7.18 -16.03
CA CYS A 147 -9.74 6.20 -17.06
C CYS A 147 -9.25 6.90 -18.34
N ASP A 148 -8.40 6.25 -19.13
CA ASP A 148 -8.06 6.71 -20.47
C ASP A 148 -9.01 6.11 -21.51
N LEU A 149 -9.39 6.95 -22.48
CA LEU A 149 -10.04 6.55 -23.72
C LEU A 149 -9.03 6.69 -24.86
N GLU A 150 -8.78 5.60 -25.57
CA GLU A 150 -7.88 5.52 -26.71
C GLU A 150 -8.67 5.32 -28.00
N PHE A 151 -8.33 6.10 -29.03
CA PHE A 151 -8.88 5.93 -30.37
C PHE A 151 -7.89 5.15 -31.23
N TRP A 152 -8.26 3.92 -31.56
CA TRP A 152 -7.43 2.97 -32.30
C TRP A 152 -7.71 3.11 -33.81
N ALA A 153 -6.68 3.34 -34.60
CA ALA A 153 -6.80 3.60 -36.04
C ALA A 153 -7.05 2.29 -36.80
N ARG A 154 -7.93 2.29 -37.80
CA ARG A 154 -8.10 1.14 -38.69
C ARG A 154 -7.03 1.17 -39.79
N GLU A 155 -6.28 0.10 -39.92
CA GLU A 155 -5.29 -0.14 -40.97
C GLU A 155 -5.58 -1.49 -41.63
N GLY A 156 -6.30 -1.49 -42.76
CA GLY A 156 -6.81 -2.72 -43.37
C GLY A 156 -7.78 -3.45 -42.44
N ASP A 157 -7.46 -4.70 -42.13
CA ASP A 157 -8.27 -5.58 -41.25
C ASP A 157 -7.83 -5.53 -39.79
N GLU A 158 -7.01 -4.54 -39.40
CA GLU A 158 -6.51 -4.39 -38.03
C GLU A 158 -6.88 -3.03 -37.42
N LEU A 159 -7.03 -3.01 -36.10
CA LEU A 159 -7.04 -1.80 -35.28
C LEU A 159 -5.68 -1.65 -34.61
N VAL A 160 -5.14 -0.44 -34.66
CA VAL A 160 -3.79 -0.12 -34.22
C VAL A 160 -3.85 0.85 -33.05
N ALA A 161 -3.23 0.45 -31.95
CA ALA A 161 -3.14 1.24 -30.74
C ALA A 161 -2.46 2.58 -31.02
N PRO A 162 -2.92 3.68 -30.40
CA PRO A 162 -2.17 4.91 -30.49
C PRO A 162 -0.80 4.71 -29.83
N ARG A 163 -0.69 4.12 -28.64
CA ARG A 163 0.58 3.99 -27.90
C ARG A 163 0.92 2.52 -27.62
N PRO A 164 2.20 2.20 -27.34
CA PRO A 164 2.60 0.86 -26.95
C PRO A 164 1.81 0.32 -25.75
N ASN A 165 1.46 -0.95 -25.81
CA ASN A 165 0.70 -1.69 -24.81
C ASN A 165 1.47 -2.94 -24.36
N PRO A 166 1.40 -3.33 -23.06
CA PRO A 166 2.08 -4.54 -22.57
C PRO A 166 1.62 -5.85 -23.22
N ALA A 167 0.40 -5.91 -23.76
CA ALA A 167 -0.13 -7.13 -24.40
C ALA A 167 0.10 -7.13 -25.91
N CYS A 168 -0.47 -6.16 -26.63
CA CYS A 168 -0.32 -6.02 -28.08
C CYS A 168 -0.74 -4.62 -28.55
N ASP A 169 -0.13 -4.16 -29.64
CA ASP A 169 -0.43 -2.86 -30.26
C ASP A 169 -1.39 -2.96 -31.46
N ARG A 170 -1.74 -4.17 -31.87
CA ARG A 170 -2.60 -4.45 -33.02
C ARG A 170 -3.55 -5.59 -32.71
N VAL A 171 -4.81 -5.45 -33.11
CA VAL A 171 -5.84 -6.49 -32.98
C VAL A 171 -6.66 -6.56 -34.27
N PRO A 172 -7.25 -7.72 -34.64
CA PRO A 172 -8.15 -7.80 -35.78
C PRO A 172 -9.34 -6.86 -35.59
N ALA A 173 -9.68 -6.07 -36.60
CA ALA A 173 -10.70 -5.03 -36.49
C ALA A 173 -12.08 -5.61 -36.15
N ASP A 174 -12.42 -6.74 -36.76
CA ASP A 174 -13.71 -7.42 -36.57
C ASP A 174 -13.58 -8.69 -35.70
N GLY A 175 -12.52 -8.80 -34.90
CA GLY A 175 -12.32 -9.95 -34.03
C GLY A 175 -13.28 -10.00 -32.82
N PRO A 176 -13.38 -11.16 -32.16
CA PRO A 176 -14.39 -11.40 -31.15
C PRO A 176 -14.14 -10.62 -29.85
N ALA A 177 -15.22 -10.27 -29.16
CA ALA A 177 -15.14 -9.78 -27.79
C ALA A 177 -15.19 -10.95 -26.79
N VAL A 178 -14.49 -10.80 -25.67
CA VAL A 178 -14.51 -11.70 -24.51
C VAL A 178 -14.62 -10.88 -23.24
N ASP A 179 -14.88 -11.52 -22.11
CA ASP A 179 -14.83 -10.87 -20.81
C ASP A 179 -13.48 -11.14 -20.11
N GLY A 180 -12.89 -10.09 -19.55
CA GLY A 180 -11.68 -10.16 -18.74
C GLY A 180 -11.96 -9.68 -17.32
N GLY A 181 -11.33 -10.31 -16.33
CA GLY A 181 -11.42 -9.88 -14.93
C GLY A 181 -10.89 -8.47 -14.72
N GLU A 182 -11.45 -7.75 -13.75
CA GLU A 182 -11.05 -6.39 -13.42
C GLU A 182 -9.54 -6.23 -13.12
N GLU A 183 -8.92 -7.23 -12.50
CA GLU A 183 -7.50 -7.22 -12.15
C GLU A 183 -6.58 -7.04 -13.36
N LEU A 184 -7.06 -7.35 -14.57
CA LEU A 184 -6.34 -7.15 -15.81
C LEU A 184 -6.27 -5.67 -16.22
N PHE A 185 -7.27 -4.88 -15.83
CA PHE A 185 -7.46 -3.49 -16.28
C PHE A 185 -7.24 -2.47 -15.16
N THR A 186 -7.32 -2.92 -13.90
CA THR A 186 -7.20 -2.09 -12.71
C THR A 186 -6.14 -2.68 -11.77
N PRO A 187 -4.90 -2.17 -11.78
CA PRO A 187 -3.80 -2.71 -10.95
C PRO A 187 -4.01 -2.63 -9.43
N LEU A 188 -5.06 -1.94 -8.97
CA LEU A 188 -5.45 -1.86 -7.57
C LEU A 188 -6.46 -2.94 -7.17
N ALA A 189 -7.05 -3.66 -8.12
CA ALA A 189 -8.00 -4.72 -7.82
C ALA A 189 -7.29 -5.98 -7.31
N CYS A 190 -7.96 -6.71 -6.42
CA CYS A 190 -7.45 -7.95 -5.85
C CYS A 190 -7.62 -9.10 -6.84
N ALA A 191 -6.51 -9.71 -7.27
CA ALA A 191 -6.53 -10.84 -8.18
C ALA A 191 -7.24 -12.08 -7.60
N ALA A 192 -7.27 -12.23 -6.27
CA ALA A 192 -7.97 -13.31 -5.59
C ALA A 192 -9.50 -13.11 -5.51
N ARG A 193 -9.99 -11.88 -5.73
CA ARG A 193 -11.43 -11.53 -5.65
C ARG A 193 -11.94 -11.02 -6.99
N ARG A 194 -12.18 -11.96 -7.92
CA ARG A 194 -12.72 -11.69 -9.27
C ARG A 194 -14.23 -11.44 -9.25
N ALA A 195 -14.63 -10.29 -8.72
CA ALA A 195 -16.05 -9.92 -8.61
C ALA A 195 -16.60 -9.17 -9.84
N ARG A 196 -15.72 -8.67 -10.72
CA ARG A 196 -16.06 -7.78 -11.84
C ARG A 196 -15.36 -8.23 -13.10
N ALA A 197 -16.04 -8.09 -14.23
CA ALA A 197 -15.49 -8.35 -15.54
C ALA A 197 -15.82 -7.21 -16.50
N TYR A 198 -14.94 -6.99 -17.46
CA TYR A 198 -15.11 -5.97 -18.50
C TYR A 198 -14.94 -6.59 -19.88
N ARG A 199 -15.73 -6.09 -20.82
CA ARG A 199 -15.62 -6.43 -22.23
C ARG A 199 -14.23 -6.07 -22.75
N THR A 200 -13.56 -7.04 -23.35
CA THR A 200 -12.19 -6.92 -23.88
C THR A 200 -12.01 -7.78 -25.14
N ARG A 201 -10.77 -7.99 -25.56
CA ARG A 201 -10.37 -8.88 -26.66
C ARG A 201 -9.51 -10.05 -26.14
N PRO A 202 -9.50 -11.22 -26.80
CA PRO A 202 -8.74 -12.39 -26.37
C PRO A 202 -7.26 -12.12 -26.06
N GLU A 203 -6.66 -11.16 -26.75
CA GLU A 203 -5.27 -10.73 -26.61
C GLU A 203 -5.01 -10.11 -25.22
N PHE A 204 -5.94 -9.28 -24.72
CA PHE A 204 -5.81 -8.64 -23.41
C PHE A 204 -6.26 -9.52 -22.24
N ALA A 205 -7.03 -10.57 -22.52
CA ALA A 205 -7.46 -11.56 -21.52
C ALA A 205 -6.38 -12.62 -21.21
N ARG A 206 -5.27 -12.65 -21.96
CA ARG A 206 -4.15 -13.59 -21.71
C ARG A 206 -3.41 -13.23 -20.43
N ARG A 207 -2.94 -14.25 -19.69
CA ARG A 207 -1.98 -14.07 -18.60
C ARG A 207 -0.62 -13.72 -19.17
N LEU A 208 -0.05 -12.59 -18.76
CA LEU A 208 1.27 -12.12 -19.15
C LEU A 208 2.33 -12.62 -18.16
N LEU A 209 3.60 -12.67 -18.59
CA LEU A 209 4.72 -13.13 -17.76
C LEU A 209 4.86 -12.31 -16.46
N ASP A 210 4.63 -11.01 -16.55
CA ASP A 210 4.81 -10.06 -15.44
C ASP A 210 3.54 -9.88 -14.60
N ASP A 211 2.48 -10.65 -14.85
CA ASP A 211 1.25 -10.59 -14.06
C ASP A 211 1.50 -11.13 -12.65
N ILE A 212 0.99 -10.39 -11.66
CA ILE A 212 0.94 -10.83 -10.26
C ILE A 212 -0.50 -11.26 -9.98
N ASP A 213 -0.75 -12.57 -10.05
CA ASP A 213 -2.09 -13.17 -9.95
C ASP A 213 -2.24 -14.15 -8.77
N PHE A 214 -1.21 -14.27 -7.93
CA PHE A 214 -1.28 -15.00 -6.67
C PHE A 214 -1.91 -14.16 -5.55
N PRO A 215 -2.54 -14.78 -4.53
CA PRO A 215 -3.05 -14.06 -3.37
C PRO A 215 -1.90 -13.46 -2.55
N ILE A 216 -2.12 -12.26 -2.01
CA ILE A 216 -1.19 -11.60 -1.11
C ILE A 216 -1.93 -11.16 0.14
N ASP A 217 -1.52 -11.66 1.30
CA ASP A 217 -2.10 -11.26 2.58
C ASP A 217 -1.30 -10.14 3.25
N ALA A 218 -1.89 -9.48 4.25
CA ALA A 218 -1.20 -8.58 5.16
C ALA A 218 -1.16 -9.20 6.57
N VAL A 219 -0.01 -9.16 7.22
CA VAL A 219 0.18 -9.58 8.61
C VAL A 219 0.59 -8.36 9.42
N TYR A 220 -0.20 -8.02 10.43
CA TYR A 220 0.03 -6.95 11.37
C TYR A 220 0.46 -7.51 12.71
N THR A 221 1.45 -6.92 13.35
CA THR A 221 1.67 -7.09 14.79
C THR A 221 1.15 -5.88 15.53
N TRP A 222 0.39 -6.09 16.59
CA TRP A 222 -0.17 -5.01 17.39
C TRP A 222 -0.29 -5.40 18.86
N VAL A 223 -0.18 -4.39 19.73
CA VAL A 223 -0.40 -4.51 21.16
C VAL A 223 -1.12 -3.27 21.67
N ASP A 224 -2.12 -3.46 22.51
CA ASP A 224 -2.72 -2.44 23.36
C ASP A 224 -1.89 -2.34 24.65
N GLY A 225 -1.06 -1.30 24.75
CA GLY A 225 -0.29 -1.04 25.97
C GLY A 225 -1.12 -0.54 27.14
N ASP A 226 -2.36 -0.10 26.92
CA ASP A 226 -3.25 0.36 27.98
C ASP A 226 -4.04 -0.78 28.63
N ASP A 227 -4.00 -1.98 28.05
CA ASP A 227 -4.59 -3.19 28.63
C ASP A 227 -3.93 -3.52 30.00
N PRO A 228 -4.69 -3.42 31.12
CA PRO A 228 -4.16 -3.69 32.45
C PRO A 228 -3.69 -5.14 32.64
N ALA A 229 -4.34 -6.11 32.00
CA ALA A 229 -3.99 -7.52 32.13
C ALA A 229 -2.67 -7.82 31.41
N TRP A 230 -2.48 -7.22 30.23
CA TRP A 230 -1.22 -7.31 29.51
C TRP A 230 -0.08 -6.62 30.27
N ARG A 231 -0.29 -5.39 30.76
CA ARG A 231 0.72 -4.67 31.58
C ARG A 231 1.14 -5.47 32.81
N ALA A 232 0.17 -6.04 33.54
CA ALA A 232 0.48 -6.86 34.71
C ALA A 232 1.36 -8.08 34.37
N ARG A 233 1.10 -8.76 33.24
CA ARG A 233 1.94 -9.87 32.76
C ARG A 233 3.34 -9.40 32.35
N ARG A 234 3.45 -8.27 31.66
CA ARG A 234 4.73 -7.67 31.25
C ARG A 234 5.58 -7.27 32.46
N ASP A 235 5.00 -6.51 33.38
CA ASP A 235 5.71 -6.00 34.55
C ASP A 235 6.15 -7.16 35.48
N GLN A 236 5.35 -8.24 35.56
CA GLN A 236 5.78 -9.44 36.26
C GLN A 236 6.97 -10.12 35.55
N ALA A 237 6.90 -10.29 34.23
CA ALA A 237 7.99 -10.89 33.47
C ALA A 237 9.28 -10.06 33.55
N GLU A 238 9.17 -8.73 33.58
CA GLU A 238 10.31 -7.83 33.77
C GLU A 238 10.94 -8.00 35.15
N ARG A 239 10.13 -8.09 36.22
CA ARG A 239 10.62 -8.36 37.59
C ARG A 239 11.33 -9.73 37.67
N ASP A 240 10.73 -10.77 37.10
CA ASP A 240 11.31 -12.11 37.08
C ASP A 240 12.66 -12.12 36.35
N GLU A 241 12.76 -11.38 35.24
CA GLU A 241 13.98 -11.29 34.45
C GLU A 241 15.07 -10.51 35.18
N ALA A 242 14.72 -9.39 35.83
CA ALA A 242 15.65 -8.62 36.65
C ALA A 242 16.19 -9.43 37.84
N LEU A 243 15.35 -10.25 38.48
CA LEU A 243 15.76 -11.20 39.52
C LEU A 243 16.73 -12.26 38.97
N ARG A 244 16.49 -12.75 37.76
CA ARG A 244 17.30 -13.78 37.11
C ARG A 244 18.68 -13.27 36.68
N THR A 245 18.77 -12.05 36.18
CA THR A 245 20.02 -11.45 35.66
C THR A 245 20.79 -10.66 36.72
N GLY A 246 20.14 -10.30 37.84
CA GLY A 246 20.73 -9.45 38.88
C GLY A 246 20.87 -7.98 38.45
N ALA A 247 20.22 -7.57 37.36
CA ALA A 247 20.26 -6.21 36.83
C ALA A 247 18.91 -5.83 36.19
N PRO A 248 18.48 -4.56 36.28
CA PRO A 248 17.31 -4.10 35.55
C PRO A 248 17.51 -4.28 34.04
N LEU A 249 16.42 -4.47 33.30
CA LEU A 249 16.44 -4.45 31.84
C LEU A 249 16.92 -3.08 31.34
N SER A 250 17.51 -3.04 30.15
CA SER A 250 17.92 -1.77 29.55
C SER A 250 16.71 -0.86 29.34
N GLU A 251 16.87 0.44 29.58
CA GLU A 251 15.79 1.43 29.42
C GLU A 251 15.25 1.45 27.97
N MET A 252 16.11 1.11 27.00
CA MET A 252 15.74 0.89 25.60
C MET A 252 14.92 -0.37 25.34
N ALA A 253 14.81 -1.31 26.27
CA ALA A 253 13.95 -2.49 26.17
C ALA A 253 12.55 -2.26 26.77
N THR A 254 12.40 -1.26 27.66
CA THR A 254 11.23 -1.11 28.54
C THR A 254 10.47 0.22 28.37
N THR A 255 10.91 1.13 27.51
CA THR A 255 10.33 2.48 27.36
C THR A 255 8.81 2.47 27.13
N GLU A 256 8.03 3.10 28.03
CA GLU A 256 6.56 3.18 27.97
C GLU A 256 6.01 3.79 26.67
N ALA A 257 6.76 4.72 26.06
CA ALA A 257 6.41 5.35 24.79
C ALA A 257 6.20 4.36 23.62
N ARG A 258 6.72 3.13 23.75
CA ARG A 258 6.53 2.06 22.75
C ARG A 258 5.15 1.40 22.78
N PHE A 259 4.34 1.67 23.80
CA PHE A 259 3.08 0.96 24.02
C PHE A 259 1.85 1.88 24.08
N THR A 260 2.01 3.21 24.00
CA THR A 260 0.88 4.14 23.94
C THR A 260 0.12 3.96 22.63
N SER A 261 -1.15 3.56 22.72
CA SER A 261 -2.04 3.39 21.57
C SER A 261 -2.75 4.71 21.22
N ARG A 262 -2.68 5.13 19.95
CA ARG A 262 -3.37 6.31 19.38
C ARG A 262 -4.20 5.93 18.16
N ASP A 263 -4.78 4.74 18.19
CA ASP A 263 -5.52 4.14 17.07
C ASP A 263 -4.66 3.97 15.80
N GLU A 264 -3.32 3.87 15.90
CA GLU A 264 -2.43 3.73 14.74
C GLU A 264 -2.82 2.53 13.89
N LEU A 265 -3.10 1.37 14.51
CA LEU A 265 -3.58 0.19 13.82
C LEU A 265 -4.84 0.47 12.98
N ARG A 266 -5.83 1.18 13.53
CA ARG A 266 -7.07 1.51 12.82
C ARG A 266 -6.77 2.30 11.55
N TYR A 267 -5.97 3.34 11.66
CA TYR A 267 -5.63 4.19 10.53
C TYR A 267 -4.65 3.51 9.55
N SER A 268 -3.77 2.64 10.02
CA SER A 268 -2.91 1.83 9.17
C SER A 268 -3.74 0.89 8.30
N LEU A 269 -4.75 0.21 8.88
CA LEU A 269 -5.68 -0.62 8.12
C LEU A 269 -6.52 0.19 7.12
N ARG A 270 -6.99 1.40 7.49
CA ARG A 270 -7.60 2.32 6.51
C ARG A 270 -6.64 2.65 5.37
N SER A 271 -5.37 2.94 5.67
CA SER A 271 -4.35 3.22 4.66
C SER A 271 -4.12 2.05 3.71
N LEU A 272 -4.11 0.82 4.24
CA LEU A 272 -3.97 -0.42 3.49
C LEU A 272 -5.12 -0.58 2.49
N LEU A 273 -6.36 -0.43 2.94
CA LEU A 273 -7.53 -0.60 2.08
C LEU A 273 -7.67 0.52 1.03
N MET A 274 -7.27 1.75 1.38
CA MET A 274 -7.30 2.86 0.43
C MET A 274 -6.25 2.70 -0.68
N TYR A 275 -5.05 2.20 -0.35
CA TYR A 275 -3.89 2.30 -1.23
C TYR A 275 -3.26 0.98 -1.66
N ALA A 276 -3.63 -0.13 -1.03
CA ALA A 276 -3.35 -1.49 -1.46
C ALA A 276 -4.60 -2.42 -1.37
N PRO A 277 -5.75 -2.06 -1.98
CA PRO A 277 -6.98 -2.86 -1.91
C PRO A 277 -6.89 -4.24 -2.58
N TRP A 278 -5.76 -4.54 -3.22
CA TRP A 278 -5.42 -5.84 -3.77
C TRP A 278 -5.02 -6.88 -2.73
N ILE A 279 -4.75 -6.48 -1.49
CA ILE A 279 -4.55 -7.40 -0.36
C ILE A 279 -5.75 -8.32 -0.24
N ASN A 280 -5.52 -9.62 -0.07
CA ASN A 280 -6.51 -10.69 0.00
C ASN A 280 -7.13 -10.81 1.39
N ARG A 281 -6.33 -11.17 2.41
CA ARG A 281 -6.72 -11.22 3.84
C ARG A 281 -5.77 -10.41 4.72
N ILE A 282 -6.24 -10.05 5.90
CA ILE A 282 -5.53 -9.30 6.94
C ILE A 282 -5.51 -10.17 8.20
N TRP A 283 -4.32 -10.40 8.73
CA TRP A 283 -4.07 -11.15 9.96
C TRP A 283 -3.51 -10.18 11.00
N ILE A 284 -4.16 -10.04 12.14
CA ILE A 284 -3.72 -9.15 13.23
C ILE A 284 -3.23 -10.05 14.37
N VAL A 285 -1.91 -10.13 14.53
CA VAL A 285 -1.23 -10.94 15.54
C VAL A 285 -1.11 -10.14 16.84
N THR A 286 -1.64 -10.70 17.94
CA THR A 286 -1.73 -10.04 19.25
C THR A 286 -1.49 -11.01 20.41
N ASP A 287 -1.27 -10.47 21.61
CA ASP A 287 -1.17 -11.25 22.86
C ASP A 287 -2.52 -11.39 23.57
N GLY A 288 -3.50 -12.00 22.88
CA GLY A 288 -4.84 -12.25 23.41
C GLY A 288 -5.75 -11.03 23.45
N GLN A 289 -5.42 -10.00 22.67
CA GLN A 289 -6.14 -8.72 22.63
C GLN A 289 -6.95 -8.61 21.33
N THR A 290 -8.06 -7.88 21.39
CA THR A 290 -8.88 -7.55 20.22
C THR A 290 -9.23 -6.06 20.26
N PRO A 291 -8.94 -5.28 19.20
CA PRO A 291 -9.32 -3.87 19.15
C PRO A 291 -10.84 -3.71 19.29
N SER A 292 -11.29 -2.81 20.17
CA SER A 292 -12.71 -2.64 20.51
C SER A 292 -13.59 -2.19 19.33
N TRP A 293 -13.00 -1.47 18.37
CA TRP A 293 -13.64 -0.99 17.15
C TRP A 293 -13.70 -2.03 16.03
N LEU A 294 -13.02 -3.17 16.16
CA LEU A 294 -12.89 -4.18 15.09
C LEU A 294 -14.08 -5.14 15.07
N ASP A 295 -14.72 -5.26 13.92
CA ASP A 295 -15.65 -6.36 13.61
C ASP A 295 -14.88 -7.60 13.14
N THR A 296 -14.71 -8.56 14.05
CA THR A 296 -14.01 -9.83 13.79
C THR A 296 -14.84 -10.83 12.98
N SER A 297 -16.11 -10.53 12.67
CA SER A 297 -16.94 -11.39 11.82
C SER A 297 -16.69 -11.16 10.33
N HIS A 298 -16.04 -10.04 9.97
CA HIS A 298 -15.77 -9.70 8.57
C HIS A 298 -14.70 -10.63 7.95
N PRO A 299 -14.98 -11.30 6.82
CA PRO A 299 -14.15 -12.42 6.32
C PRO A 299 -12.72 -12.03 5.89
N MET A 300 -12.48 -10.74 5.61
CA MET A 300 -11.18 -10.22 5.21
C MET A 300 -10.18 -10.10 6.38
N VAL A 301 -10.64 -10.05 7.63
CA VAL A 301 -9.78 -9.80 8.80
C VAL A 301 -9.90 -10.92 9.83
N ALA A 302 -8.79 -11.33 10.41
CA ALA A 302 -8.75 -12.29 11.51
C ALA A 302 -7.74 -11.81 12.57
N VAL A 303 -8.11 -11.97 13.85
CA VAL A 303 -7.21 -11.78 14.98
C VAL A 303 -6.58 -13.14 15.28
N VAL A 304 -5.26 -13.17 15.48
CA VAL A 304 -4.47 -14.37 15.75
C VAL A 304 -3.71 -14.17 17.06
N ASP A 305 -3.93 -15.05 18.03
CA ASP A 305 -3.20 -15.04 19.31
C ASP A 305 -1.78 -15.60 19.12
N HIS A 306 -0.81 -15.07 19.85
CA HIS A 306 0.55 -15.63 19.89
C HIS A 306 0.58 -17.16 20.11
N LYS A 307 -0.33 -17.71 20.93
CA LYS A 307 -0.44 -19.15 21.20
C LYS A 307 -0.77 -19.99 19.96
N GLU A 308 -1.35 -19.38 18.92
CA GLU A 308 -1.70 -20.06 17.67
C GLU A 308 -0.49 -20.21 16.74
N ILE A 309 0.55 -19.37 16.90
CA ILE A 309 1.70 -19.32 15.98
C ILE A 309 3.02 -19.76 16.62
N PHE A 310 3.14 -19.70 17.95
CA PHE A 310 4.35 -20.14 18.65
C PHE A 310 4.45 -21.66 18.65
N THR A 311 5.50 -22.19 18.04
CA THR A 311 5.78 -23.64 18.01
C THR A 311 6.03 -24.24 19.39
N ASP A 312 6.54 -23.44 20.33
CA ASP A 312 6.65 -23.77 21.75
C ASP A 312 5.85 -22.77 22.60
N PRO A 313 4.57 -23.06 22.91
CA PRO A 313 3.75 -22.16 23.72
C PRO A 313 4.26 -21.98 25.16
N SER A 314 5.17 -22.82 25.65
CA SER A 314 5.69 -22.73 27.02
C SER A 314 6.58 -21.49 27.27
N VAL A 315 7.04 -20.86 26.19
CA VAL A 315 7.91 -19.67 26.24
C VAL A 315 7.10 -18.38 26.45
N LEU A 316 5.78 -18.44 26.22
CA LEU A 316 4.87 -17.31 26.37
C LEU A 316 4.65 -16.96 27.86
N PRO A 317 4.34 -15.68 28.18
CA PRO A 317 4.21 -14.56 27.26
C PRO A 317 5.56 -14.01 26.79
N VAL A 318 5.59 -13.45 25.59
CA VAL A 318 6.72 -12.68 25.05
C VAL A 318 6.26 -11.28 24.66
N PHE A 319 7.13 -10.31 24.88
CA PHE A 319 6.92 -8.88 24.60
C PHE A 319 7.96 -8.35 23.59
N ASN A 320 8.68 -9.27 22.96
CA ASN A 320 9.74 -9.01 22.00
C ASN A 320 9.22 -9.19 20.57
N SER A 321 9.18 -8.11 19.79
CA SER A 321 8.82 -8.20 18.37
C SER A 321 9.75 -9.10 17.58
N HIS A 322 11.07 -9.14 17.84
CA HIS A 322 11.94 -10.08 17.14
C HIS A 322 11.53 -11.54 17.40
N ALA A 323 11.08 -11.86 18.62
CA ALA A 323 10.57 -13.18 18.95
C ALA A 323 9.28 -13.49 18.18
N ILE A 324 8.31 -12.58 18.19
CA ILE A 324 7.02 -12.73 17.49
C ILE A 324 7.23 -12.85 15.96
N GLU A 325 8.12 -12.03 15.39
CA GLU A 325 8.51 -12.02 13.99
C GLU A 325 9.07 -13.37 13.51
N THR A 326 9.67 -14.16 14.40
CA THR A 326 10.17 -15.51 14.07
C THR A 326 9.06 -16.54 13.88
N GLN A 327 7.82 -16.24 14.25
CA GLN A 327 6.71 -17.20 14.28
C GLN A 327 5.58 -16.88 13.27
N LEU A 328 5.63 -15.72 12.60
CA LEU A 328 4.51 -15.23 11.77
C LEU A 328 4.14 -16.17 10.61
N HIS A 329 5.09 -16.93 10.06
CA HIS A 329 4.83 -17.87 8.96
C HIS A 329 4.02 -19.11 9.39
N HIS A 330 3.78 -19.30 10.69
CA HIS A 330 2.93 -20.36 11.23
C HIS A 330 1.44 -20.06 11.21
N ILE A 331 1.02 -18.82 10.92
CA ILE A 331 -0.40 -18.47 10.80
C ILE A 331 -1.09 -19.47 9.84
N ASP A 332 -2.12 -20.16 10.33
CA ASP A 332 -2.88 -21.09 9.52
C ASP A 332 -3.65 -20.36 8.42
N GLY A 333 -3.65 -20.92 7.21
CA GLY A 333 -4.26 -20.28 6.04
C GLY A 333 -3.52 -19.06 5.48
N LEU A 334 -2.36 -18.66 6.02
CA LEU A 334 -1.55 -17.57 5.47
C LEU A 334 -1.06 -17.90 4.05
N SER A 335 -1.26 -16.96 3.13
CA SER A 335 -0.80 -17.06 1.73
C SER A 335 0.72 -17.19 1.62
N GLU A 336 1.21 -17.85 0.55
CA GLU A 336 2.65 -17.95 0.27
C GLU A 336 3.33 -16.58 0.16
N HIS A 337 2.63 -15.56 -0.34
CA HIS A 337 3.12 -14.19 -0.41
C HIS A 337 2.33 -13.33 0.58
N PHE A 338 3.03 -12.55 1.39
CA PHE A 338 2.39 -11.64 2.33
C PHE A 338 3.25 -10.40 2.59
N LEU A 339 2.58 -9.32 2.99
CA LEU A 339 3.22 -8.12 3.51
C LEU A 339 3.17 -8.13 5.03
N TYR A 340 4.30 -7.92 5.68
CA TYR A 340 4.35 -7.59 7.09
C TYR A 340 4.20 -6.09 7.32
N PHE A 341 3.37 -5.73 8.31
CA PHE A 341 3.17 -4.38 8.80
C PHE A 341 3.39 -4.35 10.32
N ASN A 342 4.15 -3.35 10.79
CA ASN A 342 3.87 -2.81 12.12
C ASN A 342 2.61 -1.92 12.05
N ASP A 343 1.96 -1.73 13.18
CA ASP A 343 0.81 -0.84 13.32
C ASP A 343 1.13 0.64 13.00
N ASP A 344 2.40 1.05 13.11
CA ASP A 344 2.88 2.39 12.79
C ASP A 344 3.23 2.62 11.31
N PHE A 345 3.02 1.62 10.43
CA PHE A 345 3.27 1.76 8.99
C PHE A 345 2.03 2.27 8.26
N PHE A 346 2.18 3.30 7.45
CA PHE A 346 1.08 3.86 6.66
C PHE A 346 1.42 3.94 5.19
N LEU A 347 0.51 3.50 4.33
CA LEU A 347 0.59 3.78 2.91
C LEU A 347 0.13 5.22 2.65
N GLY A 348 0.92 5.99 1.90
CA GLY A 348 0.64 7.41 1.66
C GLY A 348 -0.10 7.70 0.34
N ARG A 349 -0.01 6.78 -0.62
CA ARG A 349 -0.65 6.85 -1.94
C ARG A 349 -0.80 5.46 -2.54
N PRO A 350 -1.58 5.26 -3.62
CA PRO A 350 -1.76 3.95 -4.23
C PRO A 350 -0.45 3.27 -4.59
N LEU A 351 -0.27 2.04 -4.13
CA LEU A 351 0.87 1.18 -4.46
C LEU A 351 0.34 -0.12 -5.09
N PRO A 352 0.72 -0.46 -6.33
CA PRO A 352 0.36 -1.73 -6.95
C PRO A 352 1.15 -2.91 -6.34
N PRO A 353 0.72 -4.17 -6.54
CA PRO A 353 1.46 -5.35 -6.07
C PRO A 353 2.92 -5.39 -6.53
N ARG A 354 3.19 -4.90 -7.75
CA ARG A 354 4.54 -4.82 -8.34
C ARG A 354 5.54 -3.96 -7.55
N THR A 355 5.06 -3.13 -6.64
CA THR A 355 5.91 -2.39 -5.69
C THR A 355 6.67 -3.37 -4.78
N PHE A 356 6.05 -4.50 -4.45
CA PHE A 356 6.50 -5.44 -3.43
C PHE A 356 6.90 -6.81 -3.98
N PHE A 357 6.36 -7.21 -5.14
CA PHE A 357 6.63 -8.51 -5.75
C PHE A 357 6.89 -8.39 -7.25
N GLU A 358 7.56 -9.38 -7.82
CA GLU A 358 7.63 -9.59 -9.27
C GLU A 358 6.59 -10.64 -9.70
N GLY A 359 6.25 -10.70 -10.99
CA GLY A 359 5.27 -11.68 -11.54
C GLY A 359 5.63 -13.15 -11.28
N ASN A 360 6.92 -13.45 -11.09
CA ASN A 360 7.41 -14.79 -10.75
C ASN A 360 7.47 -15.07 -9.23
N GLY A 361 6.95 -14.17 -8.39
CA GLY A 361 6.91 -14.32 -6.93
C GLY A 361 8.17 -13.85 -6.18
N ILE A 362 9.19 -13.32 -6.88
CA ILE A 362 10.36 -12.72 -6.22
C ILE A 362 9.91 -11.50 -5.39
N THR A 363 10.41 -11.38 -4.16
CA THR A 363 10.08 -10.25 -3.28
C THR A 363 10.97 -9.03 -3.56
N ARG A 364 10.44 -7.83 -3.31
CA ARG A 364 11.22 -6.58 -3.34
C ARG A 364 11.49 -6.10 -1.92
N PHE A 365 12.72 -5.71 -1.64
CA PHE A 365 13.13 -5.11 -0.36
C PHE A 365 13.74 -3.74 -0.57
N PHE A 366 13.75 -2.90 0.48
CA PHE A 366 14.07 -1.49 0.36
C PHE A 366 15.26 -1.09 1.25
N PRO A 367 16.50 -1.10 0.73
CA PRO A 367 17.67 -0.67 1.48
C PRO A 367 17.55 0.78 1.97
N SER A 368 18.05 1.02 3.17
CA SER A 368 18.21 2.32 3.79
C SER A 368 19.62 2.86 3.56
N THR A 369 19.77 4.18 3.66
CA THR A 369 21.09 4.83 3.75
C THR A 369 21.72 4.67 5.13
N VAL A 370 20.96 4.17 6.12
CA VAL A 370 21.46 3.85 7.46
C VAL A 370 22.20 2.51 7.41
N HIS A 371 23.40 2.48 7.97
CA HIS A 371 24.25 1.30 7.96
C HIS A 371 24.03 0.41 9.20
N VAL A 372 24.31 -0.88 9.05
CA VAL A 372 24.51 -1.79 10.18
C VAL A 372 25.93 -1.55 10.71
N PRO A 373 26.12 -1.22 12.00
CA PRO A 373 27.47 -0.93 12.53
C PRO A 373 28.38 -2.17 12.44
N PHE A 374 29.67 -1.99 12.23
CA PHE A 374 30.67 -3.08 12.23
C PHE A 374 31.15 -3.38 13.64
N GLY A 375 31.51 -4.63 13.91
CA GLY A 375 31.98 -5.09 15.22
C GLY A 375 31.12 -6.20 15.79
N VAL A 376 31.34 -6.49 17.07
CA VAL A 376 30.50 -7.39 17.88
C VAL A 376 29.54 -6.51 18.68
N PRO A 377 28.25 -6.90 18.86
CA PRO A 377 27.34 -6.14 19.71
C PRO A 377 27.91 -5.93 21.11
N GLU A 378 28.03 -4.68 21.52
CA GLU A 378 28.40 -4.32 22.89
C GLU A 378 27.22 -4.59 23.84
N THR A 379 27.48 -4.66 25.15
CA THR A 379 26.45 -4.94 26.17
C THR A 379 25.35 -3.88 26.18
N GLU A 380 25.66 -2.63 25.86
CA GLU A 380 24.71 -1.49 25.79
C GLU A 380 24.25 -1.17 24.35
N GLU A 381 24.60 -2.01 23.37
CA GLU A 381 24.21 -1.78 21.97
C GLU A 381 22.68 -1.79 21.82
N SER A 382 22.18 -0.92 20.93
CA SER A 382 20.75 -0.90 20.62
C SER A 382 20.31 -2.28 20.12
N PRO A 383 19.24 -2.90 20.66
CA PRO A 383 18.83 -4.24 20.23
C PRO A 383 18.57 -4.36 18.72
N VAL A 384 18.16 -3.28 18.06
CA VAL A 384 17.97 -3.22 16.61
C VAL A 384 19.30 -3.27 15.86
N HIS A 385 20.34 -2.61 16.38
CA HIS A 385 21.68 -2.68 15.82
C HIS A 385 22.29 -4.06 16.00
N ALA A 386 22.20 -4.59 17.23
CA ALA A 386 22.70 -5.92 17.57
C ALA A 386 22.09 -7.00 16.68
N ALA A 387 20.77 -6.97 16.46
CA ALA A 387 20.10 -7.89 15.56
C ALA A 387 20.61 -7.80 14.11
N GLY A 388 20.85 -6.59 13.61
CA GLY A 388 21.47 -6.39 12.29
C GLY A 388 22.89 -6.97 12.20
N MET A 389 23.70 -6.82 13.25
CA MET A 389 25.05 -7.41 13.31
C MET A 389 25.00 -8.94 13.37
N ASN A 390 24.06 -9.51 14.14
CA ASN A 390 23.84 -10.94 14.21
C ASN A 390 23.45 -11.52 12.85
N ASN A 391 22.51 -10.88 12.15
CA ASN A 391 22.12 -11.26 10.80
C ASN A 391 23.29 -11.18 9.81
N ARG A 392 24.11 -10.12 9.88
CA ARG A 392 25.34 -10.03 9.07
C ARG A 392 26.22 -11.24 9.32
N ARG A 393 26.54 -11.56 10.57
CA ARG A 393 27.43 -12.67 10.93
C ARG A 393 26.90 -14.00 10.38
N ILE A 394 25.60 -14.23 10.48
CA ILE A 394 24.95 -15.43 9.92
C ILE A 394 25.19 -15.53 8.40
N LEU A 395 24.93 -14.45 7.66
CA LEU A 395 25.06 -14.47 6.20
C LEU A 395 26.51 -14.43 5.72
N GLU A 396 27.41 -13.77 6.44
CA GLU A 396 28.86 -13.78 6.15
C GLU A 396 29.43 -15.18 6.32
N ASN A 397 29.09 -15.86 7.41
CA ASN A 397 29.52 -17.24 7.62
C ASN A 397 28.98 -18.18 6.54
N LEU A 398 27.77 -17.91 6.05
CA LEU A 398 27.15 -18.74 5.02
C LEU A 398 27.71 -18.49 3.60
N THR A 399 28.00 -17.23 3.25
CA THR A 399 28.21 -16.83 1.85
C THR A 399 29.51 -16.06 1.59
N GLY A 400 30.22 -15.66 2.65
CA GLY A 400 31.35 -14.73 2.56
C GLY A 400 30.96 -13.30 2.16
N ARG A 401 29.66 -12.96 2.14
CA ARG A 401 29.15 -11.64 1.75
C ARG A 401 28.67 -10.84 2.96
N THR A 402 29.05 -9.58 3.01
CA THR A 402 28.73 -8.64 4.10
C THR A 402 27.49 -7.81 3.81
N ILE A 403 26.53 -7.81 4.74
CA ILE A 403 25.42 -6.84 4.75
C ILE A 403 25.95 -5.50 5.29
N THR A 404 25.74 -4.39 4.59
CA THR A 404 26.18 -3.05 5.09
C THR A 404 25.02 -2.14 5.45
N GLN A 405 23.85 -2.33 4.83
CA GLN A 405 22.69 -1.45 4.97
C GLN A 405 21.64 -2.07 5.87
N LYS A 406 20.90 -1.23 6.59
CA LYS A 406 19.60 -1.60 7.16
C LYS A 406 18.52 -1.49 6.09
N LEU A 407 17.32 -1.95 6.40
CA LEU A 407 16.14 -1.70 5.55
C LEU A 407 15.37 -0.46 6.02
N LYS A 408 14.64 0.15 5.09
CA LYS A 408 13.70 1.23 5.41
C LYS A 408 12.54 0.68 6.24
N HIS A 409 12.02 1.49 7.17
CA HIS A 409 10.88 1.15 8.02
C HIS A 409 9.57 1.27 7.23
N VAL A 410 9.30 0.26 6.40
CA VAL A 410 8.17 0.18 5.46
C VAL A 410 7.63 -1.26 5.48
N PRO A 411 6.45 -1.51 4.91
CA PRO A 411 5.94 -2.88 4.80
C PRO A 411 6.92 -3.81 4.09
N TYR A 412 7.11 -4.99 4.66
CA TYR A 412 8.10 -5.97 4.19
C TYR A 412 7.42 -7.09 3.41
N ALA A 413 7.85 -7.29 2.16
CA ALA A 413 7.36 -8.37 1.31
C ALA A 413 8.07 -9.69 1.62
N LEU A 414 7.31 -10.71 2.01
CA LEU A 414 7.83 -11.98 2.51
C LEU A 414 7.21 -13.15 1.76
N ARG A 415 7.94 -14.27 1.80
CA ARG A 415 7.49 -15.56 1.31
C ARG A 415 7.42 -16.55 2.47
N ARG A 416 6.27 -17.20 2.63
CA ARG A 416 6.03 -18.15 3.73
C ARG A 416 7.01 -19.31 3.68
N SER A 417 7.21 -19.91 2.49
CA SER A 417 8.20 -20.99 2.29
C SER A 417 9.64 -20.57 2.64
N LEU A 418 10.04 -19.33 2.34
CA LEU A 418 11.37 -18.81 2.68
C LEU A 418 11.55 -18.67 4.19
N MET A 419 10.50 -18.28 4.91
CA MET A 419 10.53 -18.18 6.37
C MET A 419 10.68 -19.55 7.04
N TYR A 420 9.95 -20.57 6.57
CA TYR A 420 10.15 -21.96 7.03
C TYR A 420 11.57 -22.47 6.73
N GLU A 421 12.13 -22.16 5.56
CA GLU A 421 13.51 -22.53 5.23
C GLU A 421 14.52 -21.87 6.18
N LEU A 422 14.34 -20.58 6.49
CA LEU A 422 15.20 -19.85 7.42
C LEU A 422 15.11 -20.43 8.83
N GLU A 423 13.90 -20.72 9.31
CA GLU A 423 13.69 -21.35 10.61
C GLU A 423 14.39 -22.72 10.69
N GLY A 424 14.23 -23.57 9.68
CA GLY A 424 14.91 -24.87 9.65
C GLY A 424 16.43 -24.76 9.56
N ARG A 425 16.94 -23.80 8.78
CA ARG A 425 18.38 -23.62 8.54
C ARG A 425 19.11 -22.97 9.72
N PHE A 426 18.44 -22.06 10.41
CA PHE A 426 18.97 -21.28 11.54
C PHE A 426 18.17 -21.56 12.82
N ALA A 427 17.84 -22.85 13.03
CA ALA A 427 16.93 -23.28 14.09
C ALA A 427 17.39 -22.87 15.49
N ALA A 428 18.70 -22.84 15.74
CA ALA A 428 19.25 -22.41 17.03
C ALA A 428 19.00 -20.92 17.27
N GLU A 429 19.23 -20.07 16.27
CA GLU A 429 19.03 -18.62 16.35
C GLU A 429 17.55 -18.25 16.42
N PHE A 430 16.70 -18.95 15.65
CA PHE A 430 15.24 -18.81 15.73
C PHE A 430 14.71 -19.22 17.11
N ALA A 431 15.07 -20.41 17.60
CA ALA A 431 14.60 -20.89 18.89
C ALA A 431 15.10 -20.02 20.07
N ALA A 432 16.34 -19.51 19.99
CA ALA A 432 16.87 -18.60 21.00
C ALA A 432 16.12 -17.26 21.00
N THR A 433 15.85 -16.69 19.82
CA THR A 433 15.12 -15.43 19.69
C THR A 433 13.65 -15.59 20.10
N ALA A 434 12.99 -16.67 19.68
CA ALA A 434 11.59 -16.96 20.03
C ALA A 434 11.35 -17.08 21.54
N ARG A 435 12.32 -17.60 22.31
CA ARG A 435 12.25 -17.71 23.78
C ARG A 435 12.52 -16.39 24.51
N SER A 436 12.98 -15.37 23.80
CA SER A 436 13.44 -14.12 24.37
C SER A 436 12.24 -13.23 24.71
N ARG A 437 11.86 -13.18 25.99
CA ARG A 437 10.68 -12.42 26.45
C ARG A 437 10.79 -10.92 26.18
N PHE A 438 12.00 -10.37 26.26
CA PHE A 438 12.32 -8.97 25.96
C PHE A 438 13.45 -8.92 24.94
N ARG A 439 13.59 -7.80 24.23
CA ARG A 439 14.66 -7.64 23.22
C ARG A 439 16.04 -7.79 23.85
N THR A 440 16.91 -8.57 23.21
CA THR A 440 18.30 -8.76 23.65
C THR A 440 19.30 -8.50 22.52
N SER A 441 20.57 -8.30 22.86
CA SER A 441 21.65 -8.18 21.88
C SER A 441 21.96 -9.48 21.12
N ARG A 442 21.32 -10.59 21.49
CA ARG A 442 21.47 -11.90 20.81
C ARG A 442 20.38 -12.18 19.79
N ASP A 443 19.32 -11.39 19.77
CA ASP A 443 18.20 -11.57 18.87
C ASP A 443 18.64 -11.48 17.40
N ILE A 444 17.89 -12.12 16.52
CA ILE A 444 17.93 -11.88 15.07
C ILE A 444 16.68 -11.11 14.64
N SER A 445 16.81 -10.25 13.64
CA SER A 445 15.65 -9.55 13.05
C SER A 445 15.24 -10.24 11.75
N VAL A 446 14.24 -11.11 11.82
CA VAL A 446 13.90 -12.03 10.74
C VAL A 446 13.22 -11.28 9.59
N VAL A 447 12.07 -10.66 9.87
CA VAL A 447 11.25 -10.02 8.83
C VAL A 447 11.84 -8.71 8.34
N SER A 448 12.50 -7.95 9.22
CA SER A 448 13.03 -6.61 8.89
C SER A 448 14.46 -6.64 8.34
N SER A 449 15.08 -7.81 8.17
CA SER A 449 16.43 -7.93 7.62
C SER A 449 16.78 -9.32 7.06
N LEU A 450 16.82 -10.37 7.89
CA LEU A 450 17.42 -11.66 7.52
C LEU A 450 16.76 -12.27 6.28
N ALA A 451 15.42 -12.27 6.24
CA ALA A 451 14.67 -12.87 5.14
C ALA A 451 14.95 -12.20 3.78
N HIS A 452 15.12 -10.88 3.77
CA HIS A 452 15.37 -10.12 2.55
C HIS A 452 16.77 -10.34 2.01
N TYR A 453 17.79 -10.25 2.86
CA TYR A 453 19.18 -10.43 2.42
C TYR A 453 19.49 -11.88 2.07
N TYR A 454 18.96 -12.85 2.82
CA TYR A 454 19.04 -14.26 2.45
C TYR A 454 18.29 -14.53 1.13
N GLY A 455 17.09 -13.95 0.97
CA GLY A 455 16.35 -13.98 -0.28
C GLY A 455 17.16 -13.45 -1.46
N TYR A 456 17.85 -12.32 -1.29
CA TYR A 456 18.71 -11.74 -2.33
C TYR A 456 19.88 -12.64 -2.69
N LEU A 457 20.61 -13.15 -1.68
CA LEU A 457 21.76 -14.05 -1.88
C LEU A 457 21.36 -15.38 -2.54
N SER A 458 20.10 -15.78 -2.42
CA SER A 458 19.56 -17.00 -3.02
C SER A 458 18.69 -16.76 -4.26
N GLY A 459 18.68 -15.54 -4.83
CA GLY A 459 17.96 -15.22 -6.06
C GLY A 459 16.43 -15.15 -5.94
N ARG A 460 15.90 -14.97 -4.73
CA ARG A 460 14.46 -14.94 -4.40
C ARG A 460 13.96 -13.59 -3.92
N ALA A 461 14.84 -12.60 -3.80
CA ALA A 461 14.50 -11.21 -3.53
C ALA A 461 15.36 -10.25 -4.38
N VAL A 462 14.85 -9.07 -4.69
CA VAL A 462 15.57 -8.01 -5.42
C VAL A 462 15.42 -6.65 -4.73
N PRO A 463 16.41 -5.74 -4.83
CA PRO A 463 16.25 -4.40 -4.29
C PRO A 463 15.19 -3.62 -5.09
N GLY A 464 14.39 -2.84 -4.37
CA GLY A 464 13.42 -1.90 -4.92
C GLY A 464 13.60 -0.50 -4.35
N THR A 465 12.73 0.41 -4.78
CA THR A 465 12.73 1.80 -4.30
C THR A 465 11.32 2.24 -3.92
N VAL A 466 11.22 2.94 -2.79
CA VAL A 466 10.02 3.64 -2.32
C VAL A 466 10.40 5.01 -1.75
N ASP A 467 9.55 6.01 -1.98
CA ASP A 467 9.58 7.32 -1.33
C ASP A 467 9.00 7.19 0.09
N TYR A 468 9.91 7.09 1.05
CA TYR A 468 9.62 6.85 2.45
C TYR A 468 9.94 8.09 3.30
N THR A 469 9.12 8.35 4.32
CA THR A 469 9.44 9.34 5.35
C THR A 469 9.16 8.84 6.77
N TYR A 470 10.13 9.00 7.66
CA TYR A 470 9.98 8.85 9.12
C TYR A 470 9.43 10.13 9.74
N VAL A 471 8.38 10.07 10.57
CA VAL A 471 7.88 11.22 11.33
C VAL A 471 8.02 10.94 12.82
N ASP A 472 8.84 11.76 13.48
CA ASP A 472 9.00 11.76 14.93
C ASP A 472 8.03 12.78 15.55
N LEU A 473 7.03 12.37 16.34
CA LEU A 473 6.03 13.34 16.81
C LEU A 473 6.56 14.28 17.88
N SER A 474 7.64 13.89 18.57
CA SER A 474 8.28 14.70 19.62
C SER A 474 8.97 15.96 19.05
N LEU A 475 9.28 16.00 17.74
CA LEU A 475 10.05 17.10 17.16
C LEU A 475 9.20 18.36 16.93
N PRO A 476 9.71 19.57 17.28
CA PRO A 476 9.00 20.84 17.07
C PRO A 476 8.59 21.14 15.62
N LYS A 477 9.29 20.55 14.64
CA LYS A 477 9.02 20.74 13.20
C LYS A 477 7.88 19.85 12.66
N THR A 478 7.39 18.90 13.45
CA THR A 478 6.40 17.90 13.02
C THR A 478 5.09 18.51 12.52
N PRO A 479 4.50 19.54 13.14
CA PRO A 479 3.28 20.16 12.63
C PRO A 479 3.43 20.74 11.21
N ALA A 480 4.60 21.29 10.86
CA ALA A 480 4.87 21.75 9.50
C ALA A 480 5.05 20.58 8.52
N LYS A 481 5.65 19.47 8.98
CA LYS A 481 5.85 18.26 8.17
C LYS A 481 4.51 17.59 7.84
N LEU A 482 3.67 17.32 8.84
CA LEU A 482 2.34 16.71 8.66
C LEU A 482 1.45 17.54 7.71
N ARG A 483 1.45 18.87 7.84
CA ARG A 483 0.74 19.76 6.90
C ARG A 483 1.20 19.60 5.46
N ARG A 484 2.52 19.53 5.22
CA ARG A 484 3.07 19.32 3.86
C ARG A 484 2.73 17.93 3.32
N MET A 485 2.73 16.91 4.19
CA MET A 485 2.35 15.55 3.82
C MET A 485 0.88 15.49 3.41
N LEU A 486 -0.03 16.07 4.20
CA LEU A 486 -1.46 16.11 3.88
C LEU A 486 -1.75 16.89 2.59
N ALA A 487 -1.05 18.01 2.37
CA ALA A 487 -1.22 18.83 1.17
C ALA A 487 -0.71 18.17 -0.11
N ARG A 488 0.35 17.35 -0.03
CA ARG A 488 1.03 16.79 -1.20
C ARG A 488 0.72 15.32 -1.45
N ARG A 489 0.40 14.54 -0.42
CA ARG A 489 0.14 13.08 -0.46
C ARG A 489 1.10 12.31 -1.36
N ARG A 490 2.39 12.66 -1.28
CA ARG A 490 3.40 12.23 -2.27
C ARG A 490 4.20 11.01 -1.87
N HIS A 491 4.28 10.72 -0.58
CA HIS A 491 5.11 9.63 -0.06
C HIS A 491 4.40 8.30 -0.32
N ASP A 492 5.16 7.29 -0.74
CA ASP A 492 4.68 5.92 -0.88
C ASP A 492 4.26 5.37 0.47
N VAL A 493 5.16 5.55 1.45
CA VAL A 493 5.02 5.02 2.79
C VAL A 493 5.53 6.07 3.78
N PHE A 494 4.92 6.12 4.95
CA PHE A 494 5.48 6.83 6.09
C PHE A 494 5.23 6.03 7.36
N CYS A 495 6.06 6.27 8.37
CA CYS A 495 5.79 5.77 9.71
C CYS A 495 5.76 6.94 10.70
N LEU A 496 4.99 6.75 11.76
CA LEU A 496 4.79 7.70 12.85
C LEU A 496 5.34 7.06 14.10
N ASN A 497 6.29 7.71 14.78
CA ASN A 497 6.88 7.14 15.99
C ASN A 497 7.29 8.25 16.95
N ASP A 498 7.49 7.89 18.21
CA ASP A 498 7.81 8.81 19.30
C ASP A 498 9.09 8.39 19.99
N THR A 499 10.08 9.27 19.98
CA THR A 499 11.32 9.05 20.76
C THR A 499 11.23 9.63 22.18
N ALA A 500 10.14 10.31 22.52
CA ALA A 500 9.86 10.91 23.81
C ALA A 500 8.34 11.04 24.02
N PRO A 501 7.84 11.14 25.27
CA PRO A 501 6.42 11.36 25.54
C PRO A 501 5.86 12.56 24.77
N THR A 502 4.66 12.41 24.20
CA THR A 502 3.94 13.46 23.50
C THR A 502 3.05 14.27 24.46
N THR A 503 2.66 15.47 24.04
CA THR A 503 1.64 16.29 24.70
C THR A 503 0.26 16.05 24.10
N ASP A 504 -0.81 16.36 24.84
CA ASP A 504 -2.20 16.30 24.36
C ASP A 504 -2.40 17.05 23.02
N ASP A 505 -1.69 18.18 22.83
CA ASP A 505 -1.73 18.95 21.59
C ASP A 505 -1.10 18.22 20.40
N GLN A 506 -0.03 17.44 20.64
CA GLN A 506 0.61 16.60 19.63
C GLN A 506 -0.30 15.42 19.26
N ASP A 507 -0.92 14.78 20.24
CA ASP A 507 -1.85 13.67 20.02
C ASP A 507 -3.10 14.14 19.26
N ALA A 508 -3.69 15.28 19.66
CA ALA A 508 -4.81 15.87 18.95
C ALA A 508 -4.45 16.31 17.52
N LEU A 509 -3.21 16.75 17.28
CA LEU A 509 -2.72 17.05 15.94
C LEU A 509 -2.58 15.79 15.09
N LEU A 510 -2.08 14.71 15.67
CA LEU A 510 -1.95 13.41 15.01
C LEU A 510 -3.32 12.87 14.60
N ALA A 511 -4.27 12.83 15.54
CA ALA A 511 -5.63 12.37 15.27
C ALA A 511 -6.25 13.13 14.09
N ARG A 512 -6.18 14.48 14.09
CA ARG A 512 -6.66 15.31 12.97
C ARG A 512 -5.94 15.04 11.66
N PHE A 513 -4.64 14.77 11.71
CA PHE A 513 -3.87 14.42 10.51
C PHE A 513 -4.36 13.08 9.94
N LEU A 514 -4.49 12.05 10.79
CA LEU A 514 -4.91 10.72 10.38
C LEU A 514 -6.36 10.70 9.86
N ASP A 515 -7.29 11.39 10.53
CA ASP A 515 -8.66 11.60 10.05
C ASP A 515 -8.69 12.26 8.66
N ALA A 516 -7.85 13.29 8.46
CA ALA A 516 -7.81 13.98 7.20
C ALA A 516 -7.15 13.14 6.10
N TYR A 517 -6.10 12.37 6.44
CA TYR A 517 -5.33 11.58 5.49
C TYR A 517 -6.07 10.29 5.08
N PHE A 518 -6.77 9.66 6.02
CA PHE A 518 -7.49 8.40 5.87
C PHE A 518 -8.96 8.55 6.31
N PRO A 519 -9.76 9.37 5.59
CA PRO A 519 -11.12 9.73 6.01
C PRO A 519 -12.15 8.63 5.76
N THR A 520 -11.77 7.54 5.10
CA THR A 520 -12.65 6.44 4.72
C THR A 520 -12.48 5.29 5.70
N PRO A 521 -13.51 4.94 6.49
CA PRO A 521 -13.46 3.78 7.38
C PRO A 521 -13.24 2.48 6.62
N ALA A 522 -12.54 1.54 7.24
CA ALA A 522 -12.50 0.16 6.79
C ALA A 522 -13.88 -0.51 6.98
N PRO A 523 -14.25 -1.51 6.15
CA PRO A 523 -15.55 -2.17 6.21
C PRO A 523 -15.76 -3.02 7.49
N PHE A 524 -14.70 -3.21 8.28
CA PHE A 524 -14.70 -3.95 9.55
C PHE A 524 -14.51 -3.02 10.75
N GLU A 525 -14.78 -1.73 10.59
CA GLU A 525 -14.96 -0.80 11.71
C GLU A 525 -16.44 -0.79 12.13
N ARG A 526 -16.70 -0.98 13.43
CA ARG A 526 -18.06 -1.06 14.02
C ARG A 526 -18.84 0.26 14.00
#